data_AF-T2KQ27-F1
#
_entry.id   AF-T2KQ27-F1
#
_cell.length_a   1.000
_cell.length_b   1.000
_cell.length_c   1.000
_cell.angle_alpha   90.00
_cell.angle_beta   90.00
_cell.angle_gamma   90.00
#
_symmetry.space_group_name_H-M   'P 1'
#
loop_
_entity.id
_entity.type
_entity.pdbx_description
1 polymer ?
#
loop_
_entity_poly.entity_id
_entity_poly.type
_entity_poly.pdbx_seq_one_letter_code
_entity_poly.pdbx_strand_id
1 'polypeptide(L)'
;MFDLHATEVDTQILNQKNARLPWYRFMALKYQYGFDLITDTDNFDNDNATEEQIETSKIIKYAAVNESEVDSRVILKIAGETSEELSPITLEQRSAFDAYIAEIKPAGVKVTIINYEPDILYLDLRIYRDPLVLSDTGMSILNGNYPVEDAIKEYMKELPFDGEFIVQSFVDKLQLVNGVKIAHIVNIESAWIDPQLDDYGDPVPVDVKTIPTSGYFKVNNFDNITYVV
;
A
#
# COMPACT_ATOMS: atom_id res chain seq x y z
N MET A 1 -14.42 -18.96 17.65
CA MET A 1 -14.24 -18.14 18.88
C MET A 1 -12.86 -18.35 19.50
N PHE A 2 -12.42 -19.61 19.74
CA PHE A 2 -11.07 -19.89 20.26
C PHE A 2 -9.93 -19.61 19.27
N ASP A 3 -10.10 -19.87 17.98
CA ASP A 3 -9.04 -19.61 16.97
C ASP A 3 -8.73 -18.12 16.78
N LEU A 4 -9.76 -17.26 16.89
CA LEU A 4 -9.59 -15.81 16.81
C LEU A 4 -8.78 -15.31 18.00
N HIS A 5 -9.11 -15.77 19.21
CA HIS A 5 -8.39 -15.41 20.43
C HIS A 5 -6.95 -15.92 20.43
N ALA A 6 -6.70 -17.14 19.94
CA ALA A 6 -5.34 -17.66 19.79
C ALA A 6 -4.51 -16.81 18.81
N THR A 7 -5.10 -16.41 17.69
CA THR A 7 -4.47 -15.53 16.70
C THR A 7 -4.16 -14.14 17.28
N GLU A 8 -5.06 -13.59 18.07
CA GLU A 8 -4.86 -12.31 18.78
C GLU A 8 -3.71 -12.40 19.79
N VAL A 9 -3.68 -13.45 20.62
CA VAL A 9 -2.62 -13.67 21.61
C VAL A 9 -1.26 -13.87 20.92
N ASP A 10 -1.20 -14.66 19.86
CA ASP A 10 0.03 -14.87 19.10
C ASP A 10 0.53 -13.58 18.44
N THR A 11 -0.38 -12.77 17.88
CA THR A 11 -0.05 -11.45 17.32
C THR A 11 0.50 -10.52 18.40
N GLN A 12 -0.11 -10.50 19.59
CA GLN A 12 0.38 -9.72 20.72
C GLN A 12 1.77 -10.19 21.19
N ILE A 13 1.98 -11.51 21.29
CA ILE A 13 3.28 -12.08 21.70
C ILE A 13 4.36 -11.77 20.65
N LEU A 14 4.04 -11.81 19.36
CA LEU A 14 4.98 -11.46 18.29
C LEU A 14 5.37 -9.98 18.34
N ASN A 15 4.39 -9.10 18.57
CA ASN A 15 4.63 -7.66 18.70
C ASN A 15 5.36 -7.30 20.01
N GLN A 16 5.23 -8.09 21.07
CA GLN A 16 5.98 -7.92 22.32
C GLN A 16 7.46 -8.30 22.21
N LYS A 17 7.86 -9.05 21.17
CA LYS A 17 9.27 -9.37 20.93
C LYS A 17 9.95 -8.15 20.31
N ASN A 18 10.44 -7.28 21.19
CA ASN A 18 11.17 -6.07 20.85
C ASN A 18 12.24 -6.32 19.76
N ALA A 19 12.40 -5.34 18.87
CA ALA A 19 13.37 -5.34 17.77
C ALA A 19 13.17 -6.37 16.64
N ARG A 20 11.99 -6.99 16.51
CA ARG A 20 11.62 -7.76 15.30
C ARG A 20 10.85 -6.91 14.30
N LEU A 21 10.76 -7.33 13.03
CA LEU A 21 10.01 -6.62 11.98
C LEU A 21 8.55 -6.28 12.38
N PRO A 22 7.77 -7.19 13.01
CA PRO A 22 6.42 -6.87 13.48
C PRO A 22 6.38 -5.77 14.55
N TRP A 23 7.41 -5.70 15.40
CA TRP A 23 7.53 -4.66 16.42
C TRP A 23 7.69 -3.27 15.77
N TYR A 24 8.56 -3.13 14.77
CA TYR A 24 8.71 -1.86 14.04
C TYR A 24 7.39 -1.40 13.40
N ARG A 25 6.65 -2.33 12.79
CA ARG A 25 5.33 -2.06 12.21
C ARG A 25 4.33 -1.61 13.28
N PHE A 26 4.30 -2.30 14.41
CA PHE A 26 3.43 -1.99 15.53
C PHE A 26 3.72 -0.61 16.12
N MET A 27 5.00 -0.27 16.30
CA MET A 27 5.41 1.04 16.79
C MET A 27 5.08 2.16 15.80
N ALA A 28 5.26 1.92 14.50
CA ALA A 28 4.87 2.87 13.46
C ALA A 28 3.36 3.18 13.50
N LEU A 29 2.51 2.17 13.62
CA LEU A 29 1.05 2.34 13.71
C LEU A 29 0.58 2.95 15.04
N LYS A 30 1.39 2.84 16.10
CA LYS A 30 1.12 3.45 17.40
C LYS A 30 1.53 4.91 17.48
N TYR A 31 2.30 5.40 16.52
CA TYR A 31 2.84 6.75 16.53
C TYR A 31 1.74 7.81 16.69
N GLN A 32 1.97 8.75 17.59
CA GLN A 32 1.08 9.87 17.86
C GLN A 32 1.80 11.18 17.60
N TYR A 33 1.37 11.90 16.56
CA TYR A 33 1.97 13.18 16.18
C TYR A 33 1.60 14.27 17.19
N GLY A 34 2.62 14.96 17.72
CA GLY A 34 2.45 16.02 18.72
C GLY A 34 2.35 15.54 20.17
N PHE A 35 2.61 14.25 20.41
CA PHE A 35 2.65 13.64 21.74
C PHE A 35 4.05 13.20 22.09
N ASP A 36 4.48 13.50 23.32
CA ASP A 36 5.79 13.09 23.83
C ASP A 36 5.75 11.66 24.36
N LEU A 37 6.90 10.98 24.33
CA LEU A 37 7.07 9.71 25.02
C LEU A 37 7.30 9.94 26.51
N ILE A 38 6.73 9.06 27.33
CA ILE A 38 7.07 9.00 28.75
C ILE A 38 8.52 8.55 28.85
N THR A 39 9.33 9.30 29.62
CA THR A 39 10.77 9.07 29.76
C THR A 39 11.11 7.62 30.09
N ASP A 40 12.10 7.08 29.38
CA ASP A 40 12.56 5.68 29.49
C ASP A 40 11.49 4.62 29.13
N THR A 41 10.45 5.01 28.38
CA THR A 41 9.43 4.09 27.90
C THR A 41 9.11 4.29 26.41
N ASP A 42 8.48 3.28 25.84
CA ASP A 42 7.97 3.27 24.47
C ASP A 42 6.49 3.73 24.36
N ASN A 43 5.95 4.35 25.42
CA ASN A 43 4.54 4.76 25.49
C ASN A 43 4.40 6.28 25.43
N PHE A 44 3.37 6.75 24.73
CA PHE A 44 3.00 8.16 24.66
C PHE A 44 2.31 8.64 25.94
N ASP A 45 2.67 9.84 26.39
CA ASP A 45 1.99 10.53 27.49
C ASP A 45 0.64 11.08 27.01
N ASN A 46 -0.44 10.44 27.46
CA ASN A 46 -1.81 10.78 27.10
C ASN A 46 -2.61 11.36 28.28
N ASP A 47 -1.96 11.71 29.40
CA ASP A 47 -2.64 12.02 30.66
C ASP A 47 -3.63 13.20 30.55
N ASN A 48 -3.40 14.11 29.59
CA ASN A 48 -4.22 15.30 29.37
C ASN A 48 -4.95 15.33 28.01
N ALA A 49 -4.96 14.21 27.28
CA ALA A 49 -5.58 14.15 25.95
C ALA A 49 -6.91 13.40 25.95
N THR A 50 -7.83 13.86 25.11
CA THR A 50 -9.08 13.15 24.83
C THR A 50 -8.84 11.99 23.86
N GLU A 51 -9.74 11.01 23.87
CA GLU A 51 -9.70 9.89 22.92
C GLU A 51 -9.70 10.37 21.46
N GLU A 52 -10.45 11.44 21.16
CA GLU A 52 -10.48 12.06 19.82
C GLU A 52 -9.13 12.67 19.43
N GLN A 53 -8.43 13.32 20.37
CA GLN A 53 -7.10 13.88 20.12
C GLN A 53 -6.07 12.77 19.85
N ILE A 54 -6.16 11.66 20.58
CA ILE A 54 -5.30 10.48 20.41
C ILE A 54 -5.55 9.81 19.06
N GLU A 55 -6.81 9.67 18.65
CA GLU A 55 -7.11 9.05 17.35
C GLU A 55 -6.73 9.94 16.17
N THR A 56 -6.84 11.26 16.33
CA THR A 56 -6.43 12.24 15.31
C THR A 56 -4.90 12.35 15.19
N SER A 57 -4.17 12.14 16.30
CA SER A 57 -2.70 12.18 16.30
C SER A 57 -2.07 10.96 15.63
N LYS A 58 -2.80 9.84 15.51
CA LYS A 58 -2.37 8.64 14.79
C LYS A 58 -2.43 8.84 13.28
N ILE A 59 -1.47 9.58 12.76
CA ILE A 59 -1.39 9.97 11.35
C ILE A 59 -0.95 8.82 10.42
N ILE A 60 -0.23 7.82 10.95
CA ILE A 60 0.20 6.64 10.18
C ILE A 60 -0.92 5.61 10.25
N LYS A 61 -1.60 5.38 9.13
CA LYS A 61 -2.68 4.39 9.02
C LYS A 61 -2.19 3.06 8.47
N TYR A 62 -1.13 3.10 7.66
CA TYR A 62 -0.56 1.93 7.01
C TYR A 62 0.94 1.86 7.26
N ALA A 63 1.42 0.66 7.57
CA ALA A 63 2.85 0.40 7.75
C ALA A 63 3.20 -1.03 7.34
N ALA A 64 4.35 -1.17 6.69
CA ALA A 64 4.96 -2.46 6.34
C ALA A 64 6.47 -2.39 6.60
N VAL A 65 7.04 -3.53 6.99
CA VAL A 65 8.45 -3.60 7.39
C VAL A 65 9.12 -4.79 6.74
N ASN A 66 10.20 -4.51 6.04
CA ASN A 66 11.03 -5.51 5.37
C ASN A 66 12.49 -5.37 5.80
N GLU A 67 13.26 -6.43 5.64
CA GLU A 67 14.72 -6.33 5.67
C GLU A 67 15.23 -6.13 4.25
N SER A 68 16.26 -5.31 4.11
CA SER A 68 16.93 -5.16 2.82
C SER A 68 17.69 -6.43 2.47
N GLU A 69 17.59 -6.86 1.21
CA GLU A 69 18.30 -8.05 0.71
C GLU A 69 19.79 -7.79 0.45
N VAL A 70 20.18 -6.52 0.30
CA VAL A 70 21.51 -6.11 -0.15
C VAL A 70 22.38 -5.53 0.97
N ASP A 71 21.79 -5.00 2.04
CA ASP A 71 22.51 -4.40 3.16
C ASP A 71 21.77 -4.59 4.49
N SER A 72 22.49 -4.41 5.60
CA SER A 72 21.93 -4.58 6.95
C SER A 72 21.11 -3.35 7.37
N ARG A 73 19.92 -3.18 6.80
CA ARG A 73 18.95 -2.16 7.20
C ARG A 73 17.52 -2.69 7.20
N VAL A 74 16.71 -2.12 8.09
CA VAL A 74 15.25 -2.31 8.14
C VAL A 74 14.59 -1.25 7.27
N ILE A 75 13.73 -1.65 6.36
CA ILE A 75 12.94 -0.78 5.50
C ILE A 75 11.54 -0.68 6.09
N LEU A 76 11.16 0.50 6.57
CA LEU A 76 9.85 0.78 7.15
C LEU A 76 9.07 1.67 6.17
N LYS A 77 8.13 1.08 5.46
CA LYS A 77 7.20 1.80 4.57
C LYS A 77 6.02 2.28 5.40
N ILE A 78 5.65 3.54 5.24
CA ILE A 78 4.51 4.16 5.93
C ILE A 78 3.64 4.92 4.94
N ALA A 79 2.34 4.97 5.22
CA ALA A 79 1.42 5.88 4.55
C ALA A 79 0.36 6.36 5.56
N GLY A 80 -0.08 7.59 5.34
CA GLY A 80 -1.28 8.14 5.94
C GLY A 80 -2.49 7.88 5.06
N GLU A 81 -3.51 8.70 5.26
CA GLU A 81 -4.75 8.66 4.49
C GLU A 81 -5.24 10.09 4.29
N THR A 82 -5.63 10.44 3.07
CA THR A 82 -6.21 11.73 2.74
C THR A 82 -7.39 11.49 1.82
N SER A 83 -8.57 11.96 2.22
CA SER A 83 -9.82 11.76 1.45
C SER A 83 -10.11 10.28 1.14
N GLU A 84 -9.89 9.39 2.11
CA GLU A 84 -10.08 7.92 1.98
C GLU A 84 -9.14 7.23 0.98
N GLU A 85 -8.09 7.91 0.52
CA GLU A 85 -7.03 7.34 -0.32
C GLU A 85 -5.70 7.32 0.44
N LEU A 86 -4.87 6.30 0.17
CA LEU A 86 -3.52 6.23 0.70
C LEU A 86 -2.68 7.38 0.17
N SER A 87 -2.05 8.11 1.08
CA SER A 87 -1.22 9.26 0.76
C SER A 87 -0.01 9.32 1.69
N PRO A 88 1.11 9.92 1.25
CA PRO A 88 2.23 10.17 2.14
C PRO A 88 1.85 11.18 3.22
N ILE A 89 2.46 11.05 4.40
CA ILE A 89 2.39 12.09 5.45
C ILE A 89 3.22 13.31 5.05
N THR A 90 2.94 14.47 5.66
CA THR A 90 3.66 15.71 5.34
C THR A 90 5.14 15.65 5.74
N LEU A 91 5.98 16.50 5.16
CA LEU A 91 7.41 16.54 5.49
C LEU A 91 7.67 16.85 6.98
N GLU A 92 6.87 17.73 7.58
CA GLU A 92 6.97 18.06 9.01
C GLU A 92 6.63 16.85 9.89
N GLN A 93 5.52 16.18 9.58
CA GLN A 93 5.11 14.95 10.24
C GLN A 93 6.16 13.85 10.09
N ARG A 94 6.75 13.75 8.90
CA ARG A 94 7.81 12.80 8.61
C ARG A 94 9.06 13.07 9.44
N SER A 95 9.48 14.32 9.57
CA SER A 95 10.63 14.68 10.40
C SER A 95 10.42 14.32 11.87
N ALA A 96 9.20 14.51 12.39
CA ALA A 96 8.86 14.12 13.76
C ALA A 96 8.86 12.59 13.93
N PHE A 97 8.36 11.86 12.92
CA PHE A 97 8.40 10.40 12.92
C PHE A 97 9.82 9.83 12.84
N ASP A 98 10.70 10.44 12.05
CA ASP A 98 12.11 10.06 11.96
C ASP A 98 12.81 10.17 13.32
N ALA A 99 12.54 11.25 14.07
CA ALA A 99 13.06 11.45 15.43
C ALA A 99 12.53 10.37 16.41
N TYR A 100 11.23 10.09 16.36
CA TYR A 100 10.60 9.05 17.16
C TYR A 100 11.23 7.67 16.93
N ILE A 101 11.36 7.24 15.66
CA ILE A 101 12.00 5.96 15.34
C ILE A 101 13.47 5.94 15.76
N ALA A 102 14.18 7.07 15.65
CA ALA A 102 15.56 7.17 16.10
C ALA A 102 15.71 7.00 17.62
N GLU A 103 14.72 7.43 18.40
CA GLU A 103 14.68 7.31 19.87
C GLU A 103 14.37 5.88 20.33
N ILE A 104 13.35 5.24 19.76
CA ILE A 104 12.90 3.90 20.20
C ILE A 104 13.75 2.76 19.64
N LYS A 105 14.43 2.96 18.51
CA LYS A 105 15.12 1.86 17.83
C LYS A 105 16.31 1.37 18.66
N PRO A 106 16.62 0.07 18.61
CA PRO A 106 17.86 -0.45 19.18
C PRO A 106 19.09 0.24 18.56
N ALA A 107 20.09 0.49 19.40
CA ALA A 107 21.36 1.06 18.97
C ALA A 107 22.02 0.18 17.89
N GLY A 108 22.59 0.81 16.86
CA GLY A 108 23.28 0.13 15.76
C GLY A 108 22.36 -0.35 14.62
N VAL A 109 21.04 -0.39 14.79
CA VAL A 109 20.11 -0.75 13.70
C VAL A 109 19.89 0.46 12.79
N LYS A 110 20.13 0.28 11.50
CA LYS A 110 19.80 1.26 10.45
C LYS A 110 18.35 1.03 10.02
N VAL A 111 17.53 2.07 10.11
CA VAL A 111 16.15 2.05 9.64
C VAL A 111 16.02 3.09 8.53
N THR A 112 15.53 2.66 7.38
CA THR A 112 15.17 3.52 6.26
C THR A 112 13.66 3.60 6.21
N ILE A 113 13.12 4.79 6.46
CA ILE A 113 11.68 4.99 6.43
C ILE A 113 11.31 5.49 5.02
N ILE A 114 10.31 4.88 4.40
CA ILE A 114 9.80 5.22 3.07
C ILE A 114 8.42 5.85 3.24
N ASN A 115 8.25 7.07 2.73
CA ASN A 115 7.00 7.85 2.76
C ASN A 115 6.89 8.58 1.42
N TYR A 116 6.59 7.82 0.37
CA TYR A 116 6.60 8.28 -1.01
C TYR A 116 5.18 8.26 -1.60
N GLU A 117 5.00 9.00 -2.67
CA GLU A 117 3.81 8.92 -3.53
C GLU A 117 3.65 7.50 -4.12
N PRO A 118 2.42 7.08 -4.51
CA PRO A 118 2.16 5.72 -4.99
C PRO A 118 3.04 5.31 -6.16
N ASP A 119 3.39 4.03 -6.24
CA ASP A 119 3.99 3.48 -7.46
C ASP A 119 2.93 3.50 -8.59
N ILE A 120 3.28 4.03 -9.75
CA ILE A 120 2.35 4.14 -10.88
C ILE A 120 2.37 2.85 -11.69
N LEU A 121 1.20 2.26 -11.89
CA LEU A 121 0.98 1.12 -12.77
C LEU A 121 0.46 1.58 -14.14
N TYR A 122 1.20 1.20 -15.17
CA TYR A 122 0.83 1.37 -16.57
C TYR A 122 0.28 0.04 -17.07
N LEU A 123 -0.96 0.05 -17.54
CA LEU A 123 -1.67 -1.13 -17.99
C LEU A 123 -1.91 -1.02 -19.49
N ASP A 124 -1.40 -1.96 -20.27
CA ASP A 124 -1.75 -2.15 -21.68
C ASP A 124 -2.45 -3.50 -21.83
N LEU A 125 -3.76 -3.44 -22.09
CA LEU A 125 -4.65 -4.59 -22.04
C LEU A 125 -5.43 -4.73 -23.34
N ARG A 126 -5.62 -5.98 -23.76
CA ARG A 126 -6.53 -6.35 -24.83
C ARG A 126 -7.62 -7.26 -24.28
N ILE A 127 -8.83 -6.74 -24.21
CA ILE A 127 -9.99 -7.43 -23.68
C ILE A 127 -10.81 -7.97 -24.85
N TYR A 128 -10.88 -9.29 -24.97
CA TYR A 128 -11.83 -9.97 -25.84
C TYR A 128 -13.18 -9.99 -25.14
N ARG A 129 -14.15 -9.24 -25.66
CA ARG A 129 -15.45 -9.02 -25.05
C ARG A 129 -16.56 -9.82 -25.72
N ASP A 130 -17.64 -10.03 -24.99
CA ASP A 130 -18.93 -10.39 -25.56
C ASP A 130 -19.65 -9.13 -26.07
N PRO A 131 -19.89 -8.98 -27.39
CA PRO A 131 -20.54 -7.82 -27.94
C PRO A 131 -22.01 -7.66 -27.54
N LEU A 132 -22.62 -8.69 -26.94
CA LEU A 132 -23.99 -8.60 -26.41
C LEU A 132 -24.03 -7.98 -25.01
N VAL A 133 -22.89 -7.91 -24.30
CA VAL A 133 -22.80 -7.44 -22.91
C VAL A 133 -22.04 -6.12 -22.82
N LEU A 134 -20.91 -6.01 -23.52
CA LEU A 134 -20.02 -4.85 -23.48
C LEU A 134 -20.01 -4.13 -24.84
N SER A 135 -19.95 -2.81 -24.83
CA SER A 135 -19.71 -1.97 -26.01
C SER A 135 -18.26 -2.07 -26.49
N ASP A 136 -17.97 -1.48 -27.65
CA ASP A 136 -16.62 -1.28 -28.19
C ASP A 136 -15.73 -0.38 -27.33
N THR A 137 -16.31 0.42 -26.44
CA THR A 137 -15.60 1.21 -25.43
C THR A 137 -15.45 0.50 -24.09
N GLY A 138 -15.92 -0.75 -23.97
CA GLY A 138 -15.89 -1.51 -22.72
C GLY A 138 -17.00 -1.15 -21.72
N MET A 139 -17.95 -0.30 -22.12
CA MET A 139 -19.09 0.06 -21.29
C MET A 139 -20.12 -1.07 -21.28
N SER A 140 -20.63 -1.40 -20.10
CA SER A 140 -21.75 -2.34 -19.95
C SER A 140 -23.01 -1.76 -20.59
N ILE A 141 -23.60 -2.51 -21.52
CA ILE A 141 -24.81 -2.09 -22.24
C ILE A 141 -26.00 -1.96 -21.28
N LEU A 142 -26.06 -2.81 -20.25
CA LEU A 142 -27.16 -2.84 -19.29
C LEU A 142 -27.02 -1.77 -18.21
N ASN A 143 -25.82 -1.62 -17.67
CA ASN A 143 -25.59 -0.84 -16.45
C ASN A 143 -24.98 0.55 -16.72
N GLY A 144 -24.44 0.79 -17.92
CA GLY A 144 -23.81 2.06 -18.29
C GLY A 144 -22.50 2.37 -17.54
N ASN A 145 -21.91 1.39 -16.86
CA ASN A 145 -20.62 1.51 -16.17
C ASN A 145 -19.49 0.87 -16.98
N TYR A 146 -18.24 1.03 -16.53
CA TYR A 146 -17.06 0.40 -17.10
C TYR A 146 -16.60 -0.76 -16.21
N PRO A 147 -17.18 -1.97 -16.37
CA PRO A 147 -16.98 -3.06 -15.43
C PRO A 147 -15.53 -3.57 -15.38
N VAL A 148 -14.74 -3.39 -16.45
CA VAL A 148 -13.31 -3.70 -16.44
C VAL A 148 -12.54 -2.70 -15.58
N GLU A 149 -12.78 -1.39 -15.74
CA GLU A 149 -12.14 -0.37 -14.90
C GLU A 149 -12.52 -0.51 -13.43
N ASP A 150 -13.79 -0.80 -13.17
CA ASP A 150 -14.30 -1.01 -11.82
C ASP A 150 -13.60 -2.22 -11.17
N ALA A 151 -13.45 -3.33 -11.89
CA ALA A 151 -12.72 -4.50 -11.41
C ALA A 151 -11.23 -4.23 -11.14
N ILE A 152 -10.58 -3.40 -11.97
CA ILE A 152 -9.20 -2.98 -11.73
C ILE A 152 -9.10 -2.16 -10.43
N LYS A 153 -9.98 -1.18 -10.25
CA LYS A 153 -10.01 -0.33 -9.04
C LYS A 153 -10.31 -1.15 -7.79
N GLU A 154 -11.21 -2.13 -7.89
CA GLU A 154 -11.52 -3.05 -6.80
C GLU A 154 -10.30 -3.90 -6.44
N TYR A 155 -9.62 -4.48 -7.42
CA TYR A 155 -8.42 -5.27 -7.19
C TYR A 155 -7.31 -4.44 -6.50
N MET A 156 -7.12 -3.17 -6.91
CA MET A 156 -6.16 -2.28 -6.24
C MET A 156 -6.51 -2.02 -4.77
N LYS A 157 -7.80 -1.97 -4.42
CA LYS A 157 -8.26 -1.80 -3.03
C LYS A 157 -8.14 -3.08 -2.20
N GLU A 158 -8.22 -4.24 -2.84
CA GLU A 158 -8.06 -5.55 -2.17
C GLU A 158 -6.60 -5.84 -1.82
N LEU A 159 -5.64 -5.22 -2.50
CA LEU A 159 -4.23 -5.40 -2.21
C LEU A 159 -3.89 -4.83 -0.82
N PRO A 160 -3.28 -5.61 0.08
CA PRO A 160 -2.80 -5.10 1.34
C PRO A 160 -1.67 -4.09 1.11
N PHE A 161 -1.40 -3.23 2.10
CA PHE A 161 -0.23 -2.36 2.06
C PHE A 161 1.05 -3.20 2.00
N ASP A 162 1.96 -2.83 1.11
CA ASP A 162 3.13 -3.61 0.69
C ASP A 162 2.77 -4.96 0.06
N GLY A 163 1.57 -5.03 -0.52
CA GLY A 163 1.05 -6.20 -1.21
C GLY A 163 1.73 -6.43 -2.54
N GLU A 164 2.05 -7.69 -2.80
CA GLU A 164 2.58 -8.12 -4.09
C GLU A 164 1.49 -8.06 -5.16
N PHE A 165 1.71 -7.25 -6.20
CA PHE A 165 0.89 -7.30 -7.40
C PHE A 165 1.28 -8.53 -8.21
N ILE A 166 0.35 -9.46 -8.39
CA ILE A 166 0.55 -10.68 -9.18
C ILE A 166 -0.26 -10.58 -10.46
N VAL A 167 0.41 -10.66 -11.61
CA VAL A 167 -0.23 -10.51 -12.94
C VAL A 167 -1.32 -11.56 -13.16
N GLN A 168 -1.09 -12.81 -12.73
CA GLN A 168 -2.06 -13.88 -12.87
C GLN A 168 -3.34 -13.63 -12.05
N SER A 169 -3.21 -13.27 -10.77
CA SER A 169 -4.36 -12.95 -9.92
C SER A 169 -5.16 -11.75 -10.43
N PHE A 170 -4.46 -10.77 -11.00
CA PHE A 170 -5.10 -9.65 -11.69
C PHE A 170 -5.91 -10.12 -12.91
N VAL A 171 -5.33 -10.95 -13.78
CA VAL A 171 -6.03 -11.53 -14.95
C VAL A 171 -7.25 -12.33 -14.51
N ASP A 172 -7.13 -13.15 -13.48
CA ASP A 172 -8.24 -13.95 -12.95
C ASP A 172 -9.40 -13.05 -12.50
N LYS A 173 -9.12 -11.95 -11.80
CA LYS A 173 -10.14 -10.96 -11.41
C LYS A 173 -10.83 -10.34 -12.64
N LEU A 174 -10.06 -9.98 -13.67
CA LEU A 174 -10.63 -9.41 -14.90
C LEU A 174 -11.48 -10.41 -15.68
N GLN A 175 -11.14 -11.69 -15.67
CA GLN A 175 -11.90 -12.74 -16.35
C GLN A 175 -13.24 -13.05 -15.66
N LEU A 176 -13.39 -12.72 -14.39
CA LEU A 176 -14.68 -12.83 -13.68
C LEU A 176 -15.68 -11.74 -14.08
N VAL A 177 -15.23 -10.70 -14.79
CA VAL A 177 -16.09 -9.60 -15.22
C VAL A 177 -17.09 -10.08 -16.27
N ASN A 178 -18.37 -9.76 -16.06
CA ASN A 178 -19.42 -10.14 -16.99
C ASN A 178 -19.19 -9.49 -18.36
N GLY A 179 -19.07 -10.33 -19.39
CA GLY A 179 -18.81 -9.89 -20.76
C GLY A 179 -17.33 -9.88 -21.15
N VAL A 180 -16.40 -10.23 -20.26
CA VAL A 180 -15.00 -10.52 -20.63
C VAL A 180 -14.86 -12.00 -20.95
N LYS A 181 -14.42 -12.32 -22.17
CA LYS A 181 -14.10 -13.70 -22.59
C LYS A 181 -12.63 -14.03 -22.34
N ILE A 182 -11.74 -13.11 -22.71
CA ILE A 182 -10.29 -13.26 -22.51
C ILE A 182 -9.73 -11.89 -22.15
N ALA A 183 -9.05 -11.81 -21.00
CA ALA A 183 -8.20 -10.68 -20.66
C ALA A 183 -6.76 -11.01 -21.09
N HIS A 184 -6.31 -10.41 -22.19
CA HIS A 184 -4.94 -10.57 -22.69
C HIS A 184 -4.09 -9.38 -22.24
N ILE A 185 -3.07 -9.65 -21.44
CA ILE A 185 -2.09 -8.65 -21.02
C ILE A 185 -1.13 -8.40 -22.19
N VAL A 186 -1.09 -7.18 -22.72
CA VAL A 186 -0.10 -6.78 -23.72
C VAL A 186 1.19 -6.40 -23.03
N ASN A 187 1.09 -5.51 -22.04
CA ASN A 187 2.21 -5.09 -21.21
C ASN A 187 1.69 -4.56 -19.87
N ILE A 188 2.45 -4.76 -18.80
CA ILE A 188 2.23 -4.12 -17.51
C ILE A 188 3.57 -3.57 -17.08
N GLU A 189 3.62 -2.29 -16.73
CA GLU A 189 4.83 -1.65 -16.24
C GLU A 189 4.52 -0.93 -14.93
N SER A 190 5.53 -0.83 -14.09
CA SER A 190 5.48 -0.05 -12.85
C SER A 190 6.61 0.97 -12.83
N ALA A 191 6.31 2.19 -12.39
CA ALA A 191 7.31 3.20 -12.08
C ALA A 191 7.16 3.65 -10.63
N TRP A 192 8.27 3.79 -9.92
CA TRP A 192 8.30 4.43 -8.60
C TRP A 192 8.83 5.86 -8.73
N ILE A 193 8.47 6.70 -7.77
CA ILE A 193 8.93 8.09 -7.72
C ILE A 193 10.40 8.15 -7.27
N ASP A 194 11.19 8.99 -7.95
CA ASP A 194 12.48 9.43 -7.43
C ASP A 194 12.24 10.62 -6.48
N PRO A 195 12.39 10.43 -5.16
CA PRO A 195 12.10 11.48 -4.19
C PRO A 195 13.05 12.68 -4.26
N GLN A 196 14.18 12.58 -4.98
CA GLN A 196 15.10 13.71 -5.17
C GLN A 196 14.69 14.60 -6.34
N LEU A 197 14.06 14.02 -7.35
CA LEU A 197 13.66 14.71 -8.58
C LEU A 197 12.18 15.08 -8.57
N ASP A 198 11.39 14.52 -7.64
CA ASP A 198 9.94 14.65 -7.58
C ASP A 198 9.27 14.24 -8.91
N ASP A 199 9.84 13.20 -9.54
CA ASP A 199 9.42 12.68 -10.83
C ASP A 199 9.51 11.15 -10.84
N TYR A 200 8.71 10.52 -11.70
CA TYR A 200 8.71 9.07 -11.84
C TYR A 200 9.88 8.63 -12.72
N GLY A 201 10.53 7.53 -12.30
CA GLY A 201 11.53 6.89 -13.14
C GLY A 201 10.95 6.27 -14.41
N ASP A 202 11.82 5.74 -15.26
CA ASP A 202 11.39 5.00 -16.43
C ASP A 202 10.55 3.76 -16.01
N PRO A 203 9.37 3.53 -16.63
CA PRO A 203 8.55 2.36 -16.34
C PRO A 203 9.31 1.05 -16.57
N VAL A 204 9.22 0.14 -15.60
CA VAL A 204 9.86 -1.18 -15.65
C VAL A 204 8.79 -2.25 -15.86
N PRO A 205 8.97 -3.19 -16.80
CA PRO A 205 8.00 -4.24 -17.06
C PRO A 205 7.84 -5.19 -15.88
N VAL A 206 6.58 -5.59 -15.63
CA VAL A 206 6.17 -6.53 -14.59
C VAL A 206 5.85 -7.86 -15.25
N ASP A 207 6.78 -8.81 -15.18
CA ASP A 207 6.61 -10.11 -15.85
C ASP A 207 5.61 -11.02 -15.11
N VAL A 208 5.84 -11.28 -13.83
CA VAL A 208 5.04 -12.23 -13.03
C VAL A 208 4.40 -11.53 -11.84
N LYS A 209 5.21 -10.77 -11.11
CA LYS A 209 4.82 -10.09 -9.89
C LYS A 209 5.75 -8.94 -9.55
N THR A 210 5.26 -7.96 -8.81
CA THR A 210 6.05 -6.82 -8.31
C THR A 210 5.55 -6.38 -6.94
N ILE A 211 6.44 -5.87 -6.10
CA ILE A 211 6.12 -5.28 -4.80
C ILE A 211 6.37 -3.78 -4.92
N PRO A 212 5.41 -2.93 -4.51
CA PRO A 212 5.54 -1.48 -4.68
C PRO A 212 6.66 -0.95 -3.79
N THR A 213 7.50 -0.06 -4.31
CA THR A 213 8.56 0.58 -3.53
C THR A 213 7.96 1.49 -2.44
N SER A 214 6.94 2.26 -2.78
CA SER A 214 6.20 3.14 -1.85
C SER A 214 5.24 2.40 -0.93
N GLY A 215 5.00 1.11 -1.17
CA GLY A 215 4.09 0.28 -0.37
C GLY A 215 2.66 0.19 -0.94
N TYR A 216 2.32 0.92 -2.00
CA TYR A 216 1.02 0.86 -2.64
C TYR A 216 1.10 1.32 -4.09
N PHE A 217 0.15 0.89 -4.92
CA PHE A 217 0.08 1.22 -6.33
C PHE A 217 -1.08 2.17 -6.64
N LYS A 218 -0.93 2.93 -7.73
CA LYS A 218 -2.00 3.69 -8.38
C LYS A 218 -1.95 3.48 -9.88
N VAL A 219 -3.08 3.19 -10.50
CA VAL A 219 -3.17 3.04 -11.95
C VAL A 219 -3.05 4.41 -12.61
N ASN A 220 -2.21 4.55 -13.63
CA ASN A 220 -2.00 5.81 -14.34
C ASN A 220 -3.27 6.28 -15.06
N ASN A 221 -3.80 5.43 -15.94
CA ASN A 221 -5.03 5.66 -16.69
C ASN A 221 -5.56 4.34 -17.26
N PHE A 222 -6.73 4.39 -17.89
CA PHE A 222 -7.39 3.25 -18.53
C PHE A 222 -7.41 3.38 -20.07
N ASP A 223 -6.68 4.35 -20.62
CA ASP A 223 -6.77 4.72 -22.04
C ASP A 223 -6.17 3.65 -22.97
N ASN A 224 -5.22 2.86 -22.46
CA ASN A 224 -4.55 1.78 -23.19
C ASN A 224 -5.28 0.43 -23.07
N ILE A 225 -6.55 0.44 -22.66
CA ILE A 225 -7.38 -0.77 -22.65
C ILE A 225 -8.18 -0.84 -23.95
N THR A 226 -7.87 -1.85 -24.77
CA THR A 226 -8.53 -2.07 -26.06
C THR A 226 -9.55 -3.21 -25.98
N TYR A 227 -10.73 -3.00 -26.58
CA TYR A 227 -11.81 -3.99 -26.57
C TYR A 227 -12.03 -4.59 -27.97
N VAL A 228 -11.82 -5.89 -28.10
CA VAL A 228 -11.91 -6.65 -29.35
C VAL A 228 -12.94 -7.78 -29.22
N VAL A 229 -13.39 -8.35 -30.34
CA VAL A 229 -14.34 -9.47 -30.38
C VAL A 229 -13.62 -10.77 -30.66
#